data_AF-A0A973GBK9-F1
#
_entry.id   AF-A0A973GBK9-F1
#
_cell.length_a   1.000
_cell.length_b   1.000
_cell.length_c   1.000
_cell.angle_alpha   90.00
_cell.angle_beta   90.00
_cell.angle_gamma   90.00
#
_symmetry.space_group_name_H-M   'P 1'
#
loop_
_entity.id
_entity.type
_entity.pdbx_description
1 polymer ?
#
loop_
_entity_poly.entity_id
_entity_poly.type
_entity_poly.pdbx_seq_one_letter_code
_entity_poly.pdbx_strand_id
1 'polypeptide(L)'
;MSSADPHTGPGPVPTPPGGHALRINPLIRRAHAPSLPVVEETSAGGLVVDHLDRPPQAAVIARRNRAGRLEWCLPKGHLEGIETPEEAAVREIAEETGIQGMILRRLGTIDYWFTGDDRRVHKVVHHFLLQAVGGELTVEGDPDGEAEDVAWIPVTELHDRLAYPNERRLAVAACAVLAAGA
;
A
#
# COMPACT_ATOMS: atom_id res chain seq x y z
N MET A 1 -53.98 23.41 40.79
CA MET A 1 -53.87 22.90 42.18
C MET A 1 -53.71 21.39 42.07
N SER A 2 -52.63 20.86 42.67
CA SER A 2 -52.46 19.49 43.16
C SER A 2 -52.73 18.29 42.24
N SER A 3 -52.00 17.18 42.30
CA SER A 3 -50.80 16.80 43.04
C SER A 3 -50.36 15.45 42.45
N ALA A 4 -49.04 15.27 42.35
CA ALA A 4 -48.24 14.06 42.53
C ALA A 4 -48.77 12.69 42.05
N ASP A 5 -48.00 12.07 41.15
CA ASP A 5 -47.77 10.61 41.15
C ASP A 5 -46.25 10.31 41.21
N PRO A 6 -45.84 9.22 41.89
CA PRO A 6 -44.51 9.09 42.46
C PRO A 6 -43.44 8.50 41.52
N HIS A 7 -42.22 9.00 41.68
CA HIS A 7 -40.98 8.44 41.15
C HIS A 7 -40.82 6.96 41.54
N THR A 8 -40.84 6.07 40.56
CA THR A 8 -40.39 4.69 40.71
C THR A 8 -38.95 4.59 40.20
N GLY A 9 -37.98 4.63 41.12
CA GLY A 9 -36.57 4.38 40.80
C GLY A 9 -36.32 2.90 40.51
N PRO A 10 -35.29 2.56 39.71
CA PRO A 10 -34.96 1.16 39.43
C PRO A 10 -34.44 0.47 40.70
N GLY A 11 -35.00 -0.70 41.01
CA GLY A 11 -34.58 -1.54 42.13
C GLY A 11 -33.15 -2.06 42.00
N PRO A 12 -32.56 -2.60 43.08
CA PRO A 12 -31.17 -3.02 43.11
C PRO A 12 -30.95 -4.27 42.24
N VAL A 13 -29.86 -4.25 41.47
CA VAL A 13 -29.39 -5.38 40.66
C VAL A 13 -28.79 -6.44 41.58
N PRO A 14 -29.13 -7.74 41.44
CA PRO A 14 -28.54 -8.79 42.27
C PRO A 14 -27.06 -8.99 41.97
N THR A 15 -26.28 -9.28 43.02
CA THR A 15 -24.84 -9.55 42.94
C THR A 15 -24.57 -10.94 42.36
N PRO A 16 -23.52 -11.12 41.52
CA PRO A 16 -23.13 -12.42 41.03
C PRO A 16 -22.49 -13.28 42.15
N PRO A 17 -22.74 -14.59 42.20
CA PRO A 17 -22.12 -15.48 43.18
C PRO A 17 -20.70 -15.86 42.75
N GLY A 18 -19.73 -15.69 43.65
CA GLY A 18 -18.35 -16.17 43.45
C GLY A 18 -17.27 -15.14 43.79
N GLY A 19 -17.24 -14.67 45.04
CA GLY A 19 -16.16 -13.81 45.54
C GLY A 19 -14.98 -14.63 46.06
N HIS A 20 -13.93 -14.77 45.25
CA HIS A 20 -12.58 -14.78 45.79
C HIS A 20 -11.97 -13.42 45.51
N ALA A 21 -11.62 -12.71 46.59
CA ALA A 21 -10.99 -11.40 46.51
C ALA A 21 -9.69 -11.55 45.71
N LEU A 22 -9.68 -11.08 44.46
CA LEU A 22 -8.43 -10.80 43.77
C LEU A 22 -7.75 -9.70 44.59
N ARG A 23 -6.78 -10.08 45.42
CA ARG A 23 -5.81 -9.14 45.99
C ARG A 23 -5.08 -8.52 44.81
N ILE A 24 -5.57 -7.37 44.35
CA ILE A 24 -4.82 -6.53 43.41
C ILE A 24 -3.65 -5.98 44.22
N ASN A 25 -2.50 -6.61 44.07
CA ASN A 25 -1.25 -6.06 44.59
C ASN A 25 -0.99 -4.76 43.81
N PRO A 26 -0.96 -3.56 44.44
CA PRO A 26 -0.84 -2.28 43.74
C PRO A 26 0.50 -2.08 43.00
N LEU A 27 1.40 -3.07 43.06
CA LEU A 27 2.75 -3.01 42.52
C LEU A 27 2.93 -3.73 41.18
N ILE A 28 1.89 -4.35 40.60
CA ILE A 28 1.97 -4.74 39.20
C ILE A 28 1.65 -3.51 38.34
N ARG A 29 2.66 -2.65 38.18
CA ARG A 29 2.75 -1.83 36.97
C ARG A 29 2.56 -2.80 35.82
N ARG A 30 1.47 -2.68 35.06
CA ARG A 30 1.37 -3.32 33.75
C ARG A 30 2.63 -2.92 33.01
N ALA A 31 3.59 -3.84 32.90
CA ALA A 31 4.71 -3.66 32.00
C ALA A 31 4.07 -3.34 30.65
N HIS A 32 4.22 -2.10 30.19
CA HIS A 32 3.96 -1.82 28.79
C HIS A 32 4.83 -2.82 28.05
N ALA A 33 4.21 -3.77 27.35
CA ALA A 33 4.93 -4.52 26.35
C ALA A 33 5.64 -3.46 25.50
N PRO A 34 6.98 -3.52 25.35
CA PRO A 34 7.68 -2.49 24.60
C PRO A 34 7.02 -2.40 23.22
N SER A 35 6.46 -1.22 22.91
CA SER A 35 5.91 -0.98 21.59
C SER A 35 7.05 -1.15 20.59
N LEU A 36 6.85 -1.97 19.55
CA LEU A 36 7.84 -2.10 18.49
C LEU A 36 8.22 -0.70 17.96
N PRO A 37 9.51 -0.44 17.71
CA PRO A 37 9.94 0.84 17.14
C PRO A 37 9.20 1.11 15.83
N VAL A 38 8.86 2.39 15.61
CA VAL A 38 8.23 2.86 14.37
C VAL A 38 9.32 3.36 13.44
N VAL A 39 9.30 2.88 12.20
CA VAL A 39 10.19 3.32 11.13
C VAL A 39 9.35 3.89 9.98
N GLU A 40 9.75 5.05 9.49
CA GLU A 40 9.20 5.67 8.30
C GLU A 40 9.97 5.17 7.08
N GLU A 41 9.25 4.72 6.05
CA GLU A 41 9.83 4.32 4.79
C GLU A 41 9.14 5.03 3.63
N THR A 42 9.94 5.62 2.74
CA THR A 42 9.45 6.27 1.52
C THR A 42 9.91 5.51 0.30
N SER A 43 8.99 5.33 -0.64
CA SER A 43 9.21 4.68 -1.93
C SER A 43 8.60 5.49 -3.05
N ALA A 44 9.02 5.21 -4.28
CA ALA A 44 8.37 5.72 -5.47
C ALA A 44 8.31 4.68 -6.58
N GLY A 45 7.36 4.86 -7.50
CA GLY A 45 7.09 3.94 -8.59
C GLY A 45 5.89 4.40 -9.41
N GLY A 46 5.18 3.47 -10.05
CA GLY A 46 3.98 3.86 -10.80
C GLY A 46 3.56 2.95 -11.94
N LEU A 47 2.89 3.54 -12.92
CA LEU A 47 2.52 2.88 -14.17
C LEU A 47 3.38 3.45 -15.30
N VAL A 48 4.16 2.60 -15.96
CA VAL A 48 4.70 2.93 -17.28
C VAL A 48 3.79 2.33 -18.35
N VAL A 49 3.40 3.15 -19.33
CA VAL A 49 2.50 2.73 -20.40
C VAL A 49 3.15 2.80 -21.76
N ASP A 50 2.93 1.77 -22.56
CA ASP A 50 3.10 1.84 -24.00
C ASP A 50 1.79 2.37 -24.62
N HIS A 51 1.90 3.53 -25.25
CA HIS A 51 0.82 4.29 -25.88
C HIS A 51 0.79 4.09 -27.40
N LEU A 52 1.81 3.45 -27.98
CA LEU A 52 1.83 3.08 -29.39
C LEU A 52 0.86 1.91 -29.64
N ASP A 53 0.62 1.09 -28.62
CA ASP A 53 -0.37 0.04 -28.64
C ASP A 53 -1.81 0.57 -28.43
N ARG A 54 -2.75 -0.08 -29.11
CA ARG A 54 -4.20 0.13 -28.95
C ARG A 54 -4.86 -1.22 -28.63
N PRO A 55 -5.41 -1.42 -27.41
CA PRO A 55 -5.44 -0.48 -26.28
C PRO A 55 -4.05 -0.26 -25.64
N PRO A 56 -3.84 0.86 -24.92
CA PRO A 56 -2.58 1.08 -24.20
C PRO A 56 -2.36 -0.03 -23.18
N GLN A 57 -1.10 -0.41 -23.00
CA GLN A 57 -0.67 -1.45 -22.07
C GLN A 57 0.22 -0.84 -20.99
N ALA A 58 0.17 -1.37 -19.77
CA ALA A 58 1.07 -1.00 -18.69
C ALA A 58 1.95 -2.18 -18.27
N ALA A 59 3.21 -1.90 -17.97
CA ALA A 59 4.09 -2.89 -17.37
C ALA A 59 3.75 -3.02 -15.88
N VAL A 60 3.56 -4.26 -15.43
CA VAL A 60 3.38 -4.62 -14.03
C VAL A 60 4.29 -5.78 -13.67
N ILE A 61 4.59 -5.91 -12.38
CA ILE A 61 5.41 -7.00 -11.86
C ILE A 61 4.58 -7.95 -11.00
N ALA A 62 5.02 -9.20 -10.90
CA ALA A 62 4.52 -10.15 -9.93
C ALA A 62 5.59 -10.41 -8.86
N ARG A 63 5.18 -10.40 -7.59
CA ARG A 63 6.04 -10.76 -6.46
C ARG A 63 5.34 -11.68 -5.48
N ARG A 64 6.09 -12.45 -4.69
CA ARG A 64 5.50 -13.30 -3.64
C ARG A 64 5.09 -12.48 -2.42
N ASN A 65 3.85 -12.67 -2.00
CA ASN A 65 3.40 -12.20 -0.69
C ASN A 65 3.95 -13.09 0.45
N ARG A 66 3.69 -12.71 1.70
CA ARG A 66 4.12 -13.47 2.90
C ARG A 66 3.57 -14.90 2.97
N ALA A 67 2.52 -15.22 2.22
CA ALA A 67 1.95 -16.56 2.11
C ALA A 67 2.52 -17.36 0.91
N GLY A 68 3.54 -16.84 0.23
CA GLY A 68 4.20 -17.49 -0.91
C GLY A 68 3.40 -17.46 -2.21
N ARG A 69 2.30 -16.69 -2.27
CA ARG A 69 1.48 -16.53 -3.48
C ARG A 69 2.00 -15.37 -4.31
N LEU A 70 2.10 -15.56 -5.62
CA LEU A 70 2.39 -14.49 -6.57
C LEU A 70 1.21 -13.52 -6.65
N GLU A 71 1.51 -12.23 -6.58
CA GLU A 71 0.57 -11.12 -6.65
C GLU A 71 1.09 -10.08 -7.64
N TRP A 72 0.23 -9.65 -8.57
CA TRP A 72 0.53 -8.55 -9.49
C TRP A 72 0.39 -7.21 -8.77
N CYS A 73 1.41 -6.36 -8.88
CA CYS A 73 1.42 -5.02 -8.33
C CYS A 73 2.16 -4.04 -9.25
N LEU A 74 2.02 -2.76 -8.92
CA LEU A 74 2.78 -1.72 -9.60
C LEU A 74 4.27 -1.78 -9.17
N PRO A 75 5.20 -1.56 -10.12
CA PRO A 75 6.61 -1.43 -9.78
C PRO A 75 6.86 -0.19 -8.90
N LYS A 76 7.72 -0.35 -7.90
CA LYS A 76 8.15 0.67 -6.94
C LYS A 76 9.38 0.14 -6.16
N GLY A 77 10.19 1.06 -5.67
CA GLY A 77 11.16 0.76 -4.62
C GLY A 77 11.57 1.97 -3.81
N HIS A 78 12.62 1.84 -3.02
CA HIS A 78 12.99 2.82 -1.99
C HIS A 78 13.64 4.06 -2.60
N LEU A 79 13.49 5.20 -1.93
CA LEU A 79 14.31 6.36 -2.28
C LEU A 79 15.76 6.11 -1.84
N GLU A 80 16.70 6.45 -2.72
CA GLU A 80 18.14 6.33 -2.51
C GLU A 80 18.83 7.70 -2.44
N GLY A 81 19.68 7.87 -1.42
CA GLY A 81 20.51 9.06 -1.28
C GLY A 81 19.71 10.36 -1.19
N ILE A 82 19.80 11.18 -2.25
CA ILE A 82 19.16 12.51 -2.33
C ILE A 82 18.17 12.61 -3.50
N GLU A 83 17.79 11.47 -4.09
CA GLU A 83 16.90 11.47 -5.25
C GLU A 83 15.49 11.99 -4.89
N THR A 84 14.86 12.61 -5.88
CA THR A 84 13.45 12.97 -5.83
C THR A 84 12.57 11.73 -6.02
N PRO A 85 11.31 11.74 -5.55
CA PRO A 85 10.39 10.65 -5.82
C PRO A 85 10.19 10.38 -7.33
N GLU A 86 10.28 11.41 -8.17
CA GLU A 86 10.22 11.28 -9.63
C GLU A 86 11.43 10.50 -10.18
N GLU A 87 12.65 10.83 -9.73
CA GLU A 87 13.88 10.13 -10.12
C GLU A 87 13.84 8.66 -9.67
N ALA A 88 13.46 8.43 -8.41
CA ALA A 88 13.24 7.10 -7.87
C ALA A 88 12.24 6.30 -8.71
N ALA A 89 11.08 6.88 -9.03
CA ALA A 89 10.07 6.18 -9.82
C ALA A 89 10.58 5.76 -11.22
N VAL A 90 11.38 6.61 -11.89
CA VAL A 90 11.97 6.28 -13.19
C VAL A 90 12.99 5.15 -13.06
N ARG A 91 13.87 5.21 -12.05
CA ARG A 91 14.88 4.17 -11.78
C ARG A 91 14.22 2.84 -11.46
N GLU A 92 13.32 2.81 -10.49
CA GLU A 92 12.64 1.61 -9.98
C GLU A 92 11.83 0.91 -11.07
N ILE A 93 11.09 1.68 -11.88
CA ILE A 93 10.38 1.11 -13.03
C ILE A 93 11.35 0.45 -14.00
N ALA A 94 12.49 1.08 -14.29
CA ALA A 94 13.49 0.52 -15.19
C ALA A 94 14.16 -0.73 -14.62
N GLU A 95 14.44 -0.75 -13.31
CA GLU A 95 15.04 -1.91 -12.62
C GLU A 95 14.08 -3.10 -12.60
N GLU A 96 12.85 -2.91 -12.11
CA GLU A 96 11.89 -4.00 -11.91
C GLU A 96 11.21 -4.49 -13.20
N THR A 97 11.14 -3.65 -14.24
CA THR A 97 10.44 -4.00 -15.50
C THR A 97 11.32 -4.00 -16.75
N GLY A 98 12.54 -3.48 -16.68
CA GLY A 98 13.41 -3.27 -17.83
C GLY A 98 12.98 -2.13 -18.76
N ILE A 99 11.85 -1.46 -18.48
CA ILE A 99 11.29 -0.42 -19.33
C ILE A 99 11.78 0.97 -18.90
N GLN A 100 12.31 1.70 -19.86
CA GLN A 100 12.71 3.10 -19.69
C GLN A 100 11.49 4.00 -19.89
N GLY A 101 11.20 4.86 -18.91
CA GLY A 101 10.03 5.72 -18.90
C GLY A 101 10.35 7.21 -18.75
N MET A 102 9.46 8.06 -19.28
CA MET A 102 9.44 9.49 -19.04
C MET A 102 8.19 9.89 -18.24
N ILE A 103 8.36 10.63 -17.15
CA ILE A 103 7.25 11.09 -16.31
C ILE A 103 6.27 11.96 -17.12
N LEU A 104 5.01 11.54 -17.15
CA LEU A 104 3.91 12.34 -17.69
C LEU A 104 3.21 13.15 -16.60
N ARG A 105 2.94 12.52 -15.45
CA ARG A 105 2.21 13.14 -14.36
C ARG A 105 2.32 12.32 -13.07
N ARG A 106 2.16 12.97 -11.92
CA ARG A 106 1.87 12.30 -10.64
C ARG A 106 0.44 11.72 -10.61
N LEU A 107 0.29 10.46 -10.23
CA LEU A 107 -1.01 9.80 -10.03
C LEU A 107 -1.52 9.94 -8.59
N GLY A 108 -0.62 9.87 -7.61
CA GLY A 108 -1.02 9.99 -6.21
C GLY A 108 0.05 9.49 -5.24
N THR A 109 -0.37 9.32 -4.00
CA THR A 109 0.44 8.72 -2.94
C THR A 109 -0.41 7.66 -2.23
N ILE A 110 0.19 6.52 -1.91
CA ILE A 110 -0.42 5.48 -1.07
C ILE A 110 0.38 5.43 0.22
N ASP A 111 -0.28 5.61 1.35
CA ASP A 111 0.28 5.43 2.69
C ASP A 111 -0.38 4.22 3.38
N TYR A 112 0.43 3.38 4.02
CA TYR A 112 -0.07 2.24 4.78
C TYR A 112 0.90 1.82 5.88
N TRP A 113 0.37 1.04 6.82
CA TRP A 113 1.13 0.50 7.95
C TRP A 113 1.26 -1.00 7.83
N PHE A 114 2.44 -1.53 8.09
CA PHE A 114 2.63 -2.97 8.31
C PHE A 114 3.50 -3.23 9.53
N THR A 115 3.38 -4.44 10.08
CA THR A 115 4.18 -4.88 11.22
C THR A 115 5.09 -6.00 10.75
N GLY A 116 6.40 -5.82 10.93
CA GLY A 116 7.42 -6.85 10.83
C GLY A 116 7.69 -7.48 12.19
N ASP A 117 8.69 -8.36 12.26
CA ASP A 117 9.01 -9.09 13.50
C ASP A 117 9.67 -8.18 14.56
N ASP A 118 10.40 -7.16 14.12
CA ASP A 118 11.21 -6.26 14.95
C ASP A 118 10.70 -4.82 15.00
N ARG A 119 9.85 -4.41 14.05
CA ARG A 119 9.41 -3.02 13.89
C ARG A 119 8.02 -2.87 13.28
N ARG A 120 7.44 -1.70 13.49
CA ARG A 120 6.27 -1.21 12.75
C ARG A 120 6.73 -0.24 11.68
N VAL A 121 6.28 -0.44 10.44
CA VAL A 121 6.66 0.43 9.33
C VAL A 121 5.46 1.27 8.90
N HIS A 122 5.66 2.57 8.81
CA HIS A 122 4.79 3.49 8.08
C HIS A 122 5.38 3.69 6.68
N LYS A 123 4.72 3.15 5.68
CA LYS A 123 5.18 3.18 4.30
C LYS A 123 4.42 4.23 3.53
N VAL A 124 5.14 5.12 2.85
CA VAL A 124 4.60 6.11 1.90
C VAL A 124 5.16 5.82 0.52
N VAL A 125 4.28 5.67 -0.48
CA VAL A 125 4.67 5.36 -1.86
C VAL A 125 4.14 6.42 -2.82
N HIS A 126 5.03 7.14 -3.48
CA HIS A 126 4.71 8.12 -4.51
C HIS A 126 4.53 7.41 -5.86
N HIS A 127 3.39 7.64 -6.52
CA HIS A 127 3.06 6.98 -7.78
C HIS A 127 2.94 7.98 -8.92
N PHE A 128 3.55 7.63 -10.04
CA PHE A 128 3.57 8.43 -11.26
C PHE A 128 3.04 7.64 -12.46
N LEU A 129 2.60 8.37 -13.48
CA LEU A 129 2.31 7.85 -14.81
C LEU A 129 3.49 8.20 -15.70
N LEU A 130 4.06 7.20 -16.34
CA LEU A 130 5.19 7.32 -17.25
C LEU A 130 4.78 6.84 -18.64
N GLN A 131 5.38 7.44 -19.66
CA GLN A 131 5.34 6.98 -21.03
C GLN A 131 6.58 6.11 -21.29
N ALA A 132 6.41 4.91 -21.83
CA ALA A 132 7.52 4.09 -22.30
C ALA A 132 8.25 4.81 -23.45
N VAL A 133 9.57 4.88 -23.35
CA VAL A 133 10.46 5.49 -24.36
C VAL A 133 11.54 4.54 -24.87
N GLY A 134 11.66 3.36 -24.27
CA GLY A 134 12.63 2.33 -24.63
C GLY A 134 12.69 1.22 -23.58
N GLY A 135 13.70 0.37 -23.70
CA GLY A 135 13.87 -0.81 -22.84
C GLY A 135 13.19 -2.06 -23.39
N GLU A 136 13.46 -3.19 -22.73
CA GLU A 136 12.87 -4.49 -23.03
C GLU A 136 12.27 -5.05 -21.75
N LEU A 137 11.11 -5.69 -21.86
CA LEU A 137 10.39 -6.18 -20.69
C LEU A 137 11.16 -7.34 -20.05
N THR A 138 11.71 -7.12 -18.86
CA THR A 138 12.48 -8.12 -18.11
C THR A 138 12.57 -7.77 -16.63
N VAL A 139 12.70 -8.78 -15.76
CA VAL A 139 13.00 -8.60 -14.33
C VAL A 139 14.50 -8.70 -14.02
N GLU A 140 15.34 -8.99 -15.02
CA GLU A 140 16.78 -9.22 -14.82
C GLU A 140 17.54 -7.99 -14.29
N GLY A 141 16.93 -6.80 -14.37
CA GLY A 141 17.48 -5.55 -13.87
C GLY A 141 17.17 -5.27 -12.39
N ASP A 142 16.34 -6.08 -11.73
CA ASP A 142 15.94 -5.88 -10.34
C ASP A 142 17.09 -6.27 -9.39
N PRO A 143 17.72 -5.31 -8.67
CA PRO A 143 18.85 -5.59 -7.79
C PRO A 143 18.47 -6.44 -6.58
N ASP A 144 17.23 -6.34 -6.10
CA ASP A 144 16.75 -7.02 -4.90
C ASP A 144 16.09 -8.36 -5.23
N GLY A 145 15.73 -8.58 -6.51
CA GLY A 145 15.05 -9.78 -6.98
C GLY A 145 13.68 -9.98 -6.34
N GLU A 146 13.00 -8.89 -5.98
CA GLU A 146 11.62 -8.91 -5.49
C GLU A 146 10.64 -9.27 -6.61
N ALA A 147 10.91 -8.82 -7.83
CA ALA A 147 10.13 -9.09 -9.02
C ALA A 147 10.48 -10.49 -9.57
N GLU A 148 9.48 -11.38 -9.60
CA GLU A 148 9.63 -12.74 -10.12
C GLU A 148 9.11 -12.90 -11.56
N ASP A 149 8.22 -12.00 -11.98
CA ASP A 149 7.65 -11.98 -13.33
C ASP A 149 7.26 -10.55 -13.70
N VAL A 150 7.14 -10.28 -15.00
CA VAL A 150 6.78 -8.98 -15.54
C VAL A 150 5.88 -9.16 -16.77
N ALA A 151 4.84 -8.34 -16.89
CA ALA A 151 3.90 -8.42 -18.00
C ALA A 151 3.42 -7.05 -18.46
N TRP A 152 3.25 -6.92 -19.77
CA TRP A 152 2.36 -5.91 -20.34
C TRP A 152 0.92 -6.36 -20.15
N ILE A 153 0.11 -5.51 -19.50
CA ILE A 153 -1.31 -5.76 -19.30
C ILE A 153 -2.10 -4.55 -19.84
N PRO A 154 -3.19 -4.75 -20.60
CA PRO A 154 -4.05 -3.64 -21.01
C PRO A 154 -4.47 -2.81 -19.80
N VAL A 155 -4.35 -1.48 -19.88
CA VAL A 155 -4.63 -0.60 -18.73
C VAL A 155 -6.06 -0.81 -18.21
N THR A 156 -7.00 -1.17 -19.10
CA THR A 156 -8.39 -1.50 -18.77
C THR A 156 -8.57 -2.77 -17.94
N GLU A 157 -7.61 -3.71 -17.96
CA GLU A 157 -7.65 -4.95 -17.17
C GLU A 157 -7.00 -4.81 -15.79
N LEU A 158 -6.21 -3.76 -15.56
CA LEU A 158 -5.41 -3.62 -14.33
C LEU A 158 -6.26 -3.59 -13.06
N HIS A 159 -7.48 -3.07 -13.12
CA HIS A 159 -8.40 -3.08 -11.97
C HIS A 159 -8.64 -4.49 -11.43
N ASP A 160 -8.70 -5.48 -12.31
CA ASP A 160 -9.02 -6.86 -11.91
C ASP A 160 -7.76 -7.70 -11.66
N ARG A 161 -6.61 -7.28 -12.22
CA ARG A 161 -5.32 -7.98 -12.09
C ARG A 161 -4.55 -7.59 -10.83
N LEU A 162 -4.52 -6.32 -10.48
CA LEU A 162 -3.71 -5.82 -9.37
C LEU A 162 -4.22 -6.36 -8.03
N ALA A 163 -3.33 -6.83 -7.17
CA ALA A 163 -3.69 -7.41 -5.88
C ALA A 163 -4.23 -6.35 -4.90
N TYR A 164 -3.72 -5.12 -4.98
CA TYR A 164 -3.95 -4.09 -3.97
C TYR A 164 -5.04 -3.09 -4.39
N PRO A 165 -6.13 -2.92 -3.59
CA PRO A 165 -7.22 -2.01 -3.92
C PRO A 165 -6.80 -0.55 -4.16
N ASN A 166 -5.76 -0.08 -3.49
CA ASN A 166 -5.27 1.28 -3.67
C ASN A 166 -4.57 1.45 -5.03
N GLU A 167 -3.83 0.44 -5.49
CA GLU A 167 -3.20 0.46 -6.82
C GLU A 167 -4.25 0.36 -7.94
N ARG A 168 -5.32 -0.40 -7.74
CA ARG A 168 -6.48 -0.43 -8.67
C ARG A 168 -7.06 0.96 -8.90
N ARG A 169 -7.15 1.78 -7.85
CA ARG A 169 -7.62 3.18 -7.97
C ARG A 169 -6.67 4.03 -8.79
N LEU A 170 -5.37 3.83 -8.67
CA LEU A 170 -4.37 4.52 -9.49
C LEU A 170 -4.47 4.10 -10.97
N ALA A 171 -4.72 2.83 -11.25
CA ALA A 171 -4.96 2.35 -12.62
C ALA A 171 -6.19 3.02 -13.25
N VAL A 172 -7.29 3.17 -12.50
CA VAL A 172 -8.48 3.91 -12.97
C VAL A 172 -8.15 5.39 -13.23
N ALA A 173 -7.36 6.02 -12.36
CA ALA A 173 -6.92 7.40 -12.57
C ALA A 173 -6.04 7.53 -13.83
N ALA A 174 -5.14 6.58 -14.08
CA ALA A 174 -4.33 6.52 -15.29
C ALA A 174 -5.19 6.39 -16.56
N CYS A 175 -6.19 5.50 -16.56
CA CYS A 175 -7.15 5.39 -17.67
C CYS A 175 -7.81 6.75 -18.01
N ALA A 176 -8.25 7.49 -16.99
CA ALA A 176 -8.90 8.78 -17.20
C ALA A 176 -7.93 9.82 -17.81
N VAL A 177 -6.67 9.83 -17.38
CA VAL A 177 -5.64 10.72 -17.93
C VAL A 177 -5.32 10.36 -19.39
N LEU A 178 -5.18 9.07 -19.70
CA LEU A 178 -4.85 8.60 -21.04
C LEU A 178 -6.01 8.84 -22.03
N ALA A 179 -7.25 8.72 -21.58
CA ALA A 179 -8.43 9.03 -22.41
C ALA A 179 -8.59 10.53 -22.68
N ALA A 180 -8.18 11.40 -21.74
CA ALA A 180 -8.29 12.85 -21.89
C ALA A 180 -7.18 13.48 -22.75
N GLY A 181 -6.08 12.76 -22.98
CA GLY A 181 -4.96 13.19 -23.82
C GLY A 181 -4.91 12.55 -25.22
N ALA A 182 -5.89 11.73 -25.58
CA ALA A 182 -6.00 11.01 -26.85
C ALA A 182 -6.92 11.71 -27.87
#